data_AF-A0A7X5RRB1-F1
#
_entry.id   AF-A0A7X5RRB1-F1
#
_cell.length_a   1.000
_cell.length_b   1.000
_cell.length_c   1.000
_cell.angle_alpha   90.00
_cell.angle_beta   90.00
_cell.angle_gamma   90.00
#
_symmetry.space_group_name_H-M   'P 1'
#
loop_
_entity.id
_entity.type
_entity.pdbx_description
1 polymer ?
#
loop_
_entity_poly.entity_id
_entity_poly.type
_entity_poly.pdbx_seq_one_letter_code
_entity_poly.pdbx_strand_id
1 'polypeptide(L)'
;MKVIYTNTIPENREHNACYRTSFLGVIGEASFVHVDDDFPNADEIRNAYSHLNGSVEPNFNVGSLVPVEQFDAVVAKLTESEQAILSAEEQLATVKGEFIAFQNDPEAMKARIAELESGKGTTDPLDGPTPGDYENWKVDQIKAYLTDKNIDFKQSASKPELIALIPKE
;
A
#
# COMPACT_ATOMS: atom_id res chain seq x y z
N MET A 1 -31.33 -22.38 -27.80
CA MET A 1 -32.10 -23.62 -27.47
C MET A 1 -31.89 -23.99 -25.99
N LYS A 2 -32.92 -24.50 -25.27
CA LYS A 2 -32.75 -25.03 -23.91
C LYS A 2 -32.21 -26.45 -23.98
N VAL A 3 -31.19 -26.79 -23.19
CA VAL A 3 -30.64 -28.15 -23.08
C VAL A 3 -30.83 -28.63 -21.65
N ILE A 4 -31.36 -29.83 -21.46
CA ILE A 4 -31.67 -30.40 -20.15
C ILE A 4 -30.96 -31.75 -20.06
N TYR A 5 -29.99 -31.85 -19.16
CA TYR A 5 -29.32 -33.11 -18.82
C TYR A 5 -30.03 -33.76 -17.66
N THR A 6 -30.66 -34.91 -17.89
CA THR A 6 -31.50 -35.60 -16.92
C THR A 6 -31.35 -37.12 -17.05
N ASN A 7 -31.45 -37.84 -15.93
CA ASN A 7 -31.39 -39.30 -15.91
C ASN A 7 -32.65 -39.94 -16.53
N THR A 8 -33.79 -39.24 -16.50
CA THR A 8 -35.08 -39.75 -16.99
C THR A 8 -35.78 -38.71 -17.84
N ILE A 9 -36.11 -39.04 -19.08
CA ILE A 9 -36.82 -38.11 -19.95
C ILE A 9 -38.30 -38.06 -19.55
N PRO A 10 -38.87 -36.88 -19.24
CA PRO A 10 -40.27 -36.76 -18.84
C PRO A 10 -41.22 -37.12 -19.99
N GLU A 11 -42.41 -37.61 -19.64
CA GLU A 11 -43.48 -37.93 -20.60
C GLU A 11 -43.99 -36.66 -21.31
N ASN A 12 -44.16 -35.56 -20.57
CA ASN A 12 -44.54 -34.26 -21.10
C ASN A 12 -43.29 -33.41 -21.35
N ARG A 13 -42.81 -33.43 -22.58
CA ARG A 13 -41.57 -32.74 -22.98
C ARG A 13 -41.85 -31.28 -23.34
N GLU A 14 -40.96 -30.39 -22.90
CA GLU A 14 -40.94 -29.02 -23.38
C GLU A 14 -40.56 -28.99 -24.88
N HIS A 15 -41.39 -28.36 -25.71
CA HIS A 15 -41.19 -28.32 -27.17
C HIS A 15 -39.91 -27.60 -27.62
N ASN A 16 -39.32 -26.74 -26.78
CA ASN A 16 -38.10 -25.98 -27.08
C ASN A 16 -36.88 -26.43 -26.25
N ALA A 17 -36.94 -27.66 -25.72
CA ALA A 17 -35.86 -28.26 -24.93
C ALA A 17 -35.28 -29.51 -25.59
N CYS A 18 -33.94 -29.58 -25.60
CA CYS A 18 -33.19 -30.79 -25.94
C CYS A 18 -32.90 -31.57 -24.67
N TYR A 19 -33.56 -32.71 -24.47
CA TYR A 19 -33.26 -33.60 -23.36
C TYR A 19 -32.08 -34.51 -23.71
N ARG A 20 -31.12 -34.64 -22.80
CA ARG A 20 -29.93 -35.47 -22.93
C ARG A 20 -29.80 -36.36 -21.69
N THR A 21 -29.63 -37.66 -21.92
CA THR A 21 -29.38 -38.66 -20.87
C THR A 21 -27.90 -39.05 -20.76
N SER A 22 -27.04 -38.41 -21.55
CA SER A 22 -25.57 -38.58 -21.51
C SER A 22 -24.87 -37.31 -22.01
N PHE A 23 -23.67 -37.04 -21.52
CA PHE A 23 -22.83 -35.97 -22.04
C PHE A 23 -22.06 -36.42 -23.29
N LEU A 24 -22.36 -35.81 -24.43
CA LEU A 24 -21.71 -36.10 -25.73
C LEU A 24 -20.87 -34.91 -26.23
N GLY A 25 -20.70 -33.88 -25.39
CA GLY A 25 -20.07 -32.62 -25.73
C GLY A 25 -21.04 -31.44 -25.74
N VAL A 26 -20.47 -30.24 -25.90
CA VAL A 26 -21.21 -28.96 -25.86
C VAL A 26 -22.02 -28.78 -27.14
N ILE A 27 -23.29 -28.41 -26.99
CA ILE A 27 -24.16 -27.98 -28.09
C ILE A 27 -23.95 -26.48 -28.30
N GLY A 28 -23.33 -26.11 -29.42
CA GLY A 28 -22.97 -24.70 -29.71
C GLY A 28 -24.16 -23.74 -29.79
N GLU A 29 -25.36 -24.23 -30.15
CA GLU A 29 -26.61 -23.43 -30.19
C GLU A 29 -27.36 -23.40 -28.85
N ALA A 30 -26.79 -23.96 -27.79
CA ALA A 30 -27.38 -23.90 -26.46
C ALA A 30 -27.37 -22.46 -25.96
N SER A 31 -28.54 -21.99 -25.52
CA SER A 31 -28.70 -20.67 -24.92
C SER A 31 -29.00 -20.76 -23.42
N PHE A 32 -29.49 -21.92 -22.96
CA PHE A 32 -29.77 -22.21 -21.56
C PHE A 32 -29.49 -23.69 -21.31
N VAL A 33 -28.85 -24.01 -20.18
CA VAL A 33 -28.51 -25.39 -19.83
C VAL A 33 -28.92 -25.68 -18.40
N HIS A 34 -29.75 -26.71 -18.25
CA HIS A 34 -30.11 -27.31 -16.96
C HIS A 34 -29.44 -28.68 -16.84
N VAL A 35 -28.92 -28.99 -15.66
CA VAL A 35 -28.27 -30.26 -15.36
C VAL A 35 -28.78 -30.72 -14.00
N ASP A 36 -29.52 -31.83 -13.98
CA ASP A 36 -30.00 -32.46 -12.75
C ASP A 36 -28.81 -32.77 -11.82
N ASP A 37 -28.99 -32.60 -10.51
CA ASP A 37 -27.89 -32.75 -9.54
C ASP A 37 -27.37 -34.18 -9.40
N ASP A 38 -28.23 -35.17 -9.64
CA ASP A 38 -27.89 -36.59 -9.65
C ASP A 38 -27.40 -37.09 -11.02
N PHE A 39 -27.24 -36.19 -12.00
CA PHE A 39 -26.77 -36.53 -13.33
C PHE A 39 -25.26 -36.88 -13.31
N PRO A 40 -24.84 -37.99 -13.95
CA PRO A 40 -23.44 -38.34 -14.05
C PRO A 40 -22.61 -37.18 -14.65
N ASN A 41 -21.51 -36.84 -13.98
CA ASN A 41 -20.58 -35.79 -14.41
C ASN A 41 -21.22 -34.38 -14.48
N ALA A 42 -22.24 -34.09 -13.66
CA ALA A 42 -22.94 -32.80 -13.68
C ALA A 42 -22.02 -31.57 -13.64
N ASP A 43 -20.97 -31.61 -12.81
CA ASP A 43 -20.02 -30.49 -12.67
C ASP A 43 -19.16 -30.27 -13.91
N GLU A 44 -18.77 -31.35 -14.61
CA GLU A 44 -18.02 -31.27 -15.86
C GLU A 44 -18.87 -30.59 -16.95
N ILE A 45 -20.16 -30.95 -17.02
CA ILE A 45 -21.11 -30.37 -17.96
C ILE A 45 -21.33 -28.89 -17.67
N ARG A 46 -21.57 -28.53 -16.40
CA ARG A 46 -21.74 -27.13 -15.97
C ARG A 46 -20.51 -26.29 -16.33
N ASN A 47 -19.31 -26.84 -16.08
CA ASN A 47 -18.07 -26.17 -16.43
C ASN A 47 -17.91 -25.98 -17.95
N ALA A 48 -18.27 -26.99 -18.75
CA ALA A 48 -18.22 -26.90 -20.21
C ALA A 48 -19.15 -25.82 -20.78
N TYR A 49 -20.25 -25.51 -20.09
CA TYR A 49 -21.19 -24.43 -20.43
C TYR A 49 -20.98 -23.14 -19.64
N SER A 50 -19.89 -22.99 -18.89
CA SER A 50 -19.60 -21.80 -18.06
C SER A 50 -19.55 -20.49 -18.85
N HIS A 51 -19.26 -20.56 -20.16
CA HIS A 51 -19.32 -19.40 -21.05
C HIS A 51 -20.75 -18.83 -21.22
N LEU A 52 -21.80 -19.60 -20.91
CA LEU A 52 -23.19 -19.15 -20.90
C LEU A 52 -23.55 -18.44 -19.59
N ASN A 53 -22.65 -17.59 -19.10
CA ASN A 53 -22.48 -17.05 -17.75
C ASN A 53 -23.66 -16.19 -17.18
N GLY A 54 -24.88 -16.38 -17.69
CA GLY A 54 -26.14 -15.82 -17.19
C GLY A 54 -27.37 -16.71 -17.44
N SER A 55 -27.20 -18.00 -17.73
CA SER A 55 -28.30 -18.93 -18.09
C SER A 55 -28.17 -20.32 -17.46
N VAL A 56 -27.37 -20.41 -16.39
CA VAL A 56 -27.38 -21.51 -15.44
C VAL A 56 -27.98 -20.91 -14.17
N GLU A 57 -29.15 -21.38 -13.72
CA GLU A 57 -29.72 -20.88 -12.47
C GLU A 57 -28.68 -21.05 -11.34
N PRO A 58 -28.41 -19.99 -10.56
CA PRO A 58 -27.44 -20.07 -9.47
C PRO A 58 -27.96 -21.06 -8.44
N ASN A 59 -27.32 -22.24 -8.38
CA ASN A 59 -27.63 -23.23 -7.37
C ASN A 59 -27.00 -22.75 -6.05
N PHE A 60 -27.82 -22.21 -5.14
CA PHE A 60 -27.36 -21.77 -3.82
C PHE A 60 -26.98 -23.00 -2.99
N ASN A 61 -25.70 -23.40 -3.06
CA ASN A 61 -25.17 -24.40 -2.15
C ASN A 61 -25.19 -23.83 -0.72
N VAL A 62 -26.02 -24.39 0.15
CA VAL A 62 -26.17 -23.98 1.55
C VAL A 62 -24.83 -24.03 2.30
N GLY A 63 -23.89 -24.87 1.87
CA GLY A 63 -22.52 -24.95 2.39
C GLY A 63 -21.56 -23.84 1.91
N SER A 64 -21.99 -22.99 0.97
CA SER A 64 -21.26 -21.81 0.49
C SER A 64 -21.85 -20.48 0.98
N LEU A 65 -22.92 -20.53 1.79
CA LEU A 65 -23.50 -19.34 2.41
C LEU A 65 -22.57 -18.86 3.52
N VAL A 66 -22.17 -17.59 3.46
CA VAL A 66 -21.41 -16.94 4.53
C VAL A 66 -22.26 -16.96 5.80
N PRO A 67 -21.77 -17.49 6.93
CA PRO A 67 -22.50 -17.46 8.20
C PRO A 67 -22.83 -16.02 8.60
N VAL A 68 -24.04 -15.80 9.12
CA VAL A 68 -24.52 -14.46 9.54
C VAL A 68 -23.56 -13.81 10.54
N GLU A 69 -22.92 -14.59 11.41
CA GLU A 69 -21.90 -14.10 12.35
C GLU A 69 -20.68 -13.45 11.66
N GLN A 70 -20.30 -13.94 10.46
CA GLN A 70 -19.23 -13.30 9.69
C GLN A 70 -19.69 -11.99 9.05
N PHE A 71 -20.98 -11.86 8.72
CA PHE A 71 -21.56 -10.60 8.25
C PHE A 71 -21.59 -9.55 9.36
N ASP A 72 -22.06 -9.92 10.56
CA ASP A 72 -22.07 -9.03 11.73
C ASP A 72 -20.64 -8.59 12.11
N ALA A 73 -19.67 -9.49 12.02
CA ALA A 73 -18.26 -9.16 12.24
C ALA A 73 -17.71 -8.17 11.19
N VAL A 74 -18.14 -8.28 9.93
CA VAL A 74 -17.77 -7.32 8.88
C VAL A 74 -18.43 -5.96 9.12
N VAL A 75 -19.70 -5.94 9.53
CA VAL A 75 -20.40 -4.71 9.89
C VAL A 75 -19.73 -4.01 11.06
N ALA A 76 -19.36 -4.75 12.11
CA ALA A 76 -18.64 -4.18 13.25
C ALA A 76 -17.30 -3.56 12.83
N LYS A 77 -16.50 -4.29 12.04
CA LYS A 77 -15.23 -3.76 11.51
C LYS A 77 -15.42 -2.56 10.59
N LEU A 78 -16.49 -2.53 9.81
CA LEU A 78 -16.82 -1.39 8.96
C LEU A 78 -17.12 -0.15 9.82
N THR A 79 -17.92 -0.29 10.87
CA THR A 79 -18.22 0.83 11.77
C THR A 79 -16.99 1.34 12.53
N GLU A 80 -16.10 0.44 12.98
CA GLU A 80 -14.83 0.82 13.60
C GLU A 80 -13.93 1.58 12.61
N SER A 81 -13.87 1.12 11.36
CA SER A 81 -13.11 1.78 10.30
C SER A 81 -13.66 3.18 9.98
N GLU A 82 -14.99 3.33 9.90
CA GLU A 82 -15.63 4.62 9.67
C GLU A 82 -15.31 5.62 10.79
N GLN A 83 -15.35 5.19 12.05
CA GLN A 83 -14.97 6.03 13.18
C GLN A 83 -13.49 6.43 13.15
N ALA A 84 -12.60 5.49 12.81
CA ALA A 84 -11.17 5.78 12.68
C ALA A 84 -10.88 6.79 11.56
N ILE A 85 -11.60 6.69 10.44
CA ILE A 85 -11.51 7.65 9.33
C ILE A 85 -11.94 9.05 9.78
N LEU A 86 -13.10 9.18 10.43
CA LEU A 86 -13.59 10.47 10.93
C LEU A 86 -12.60 11.13 11.90
N SER A 87 -12.01 10.35 12.81
CA SER A 87 -11.00 10.86 13.74
C SER A 87 -9.72 11.31 13.03
N ALA A 88 -9.27 10.55 12.02
CA ALA A 88 -8.10 10.91 11.22
C ALA A 88 -8.33 12.19 10.40
N GLU A 89 -9.54 12.37 9.84
CA GLU A 89 -9.93 13.58 9.11
C GLU A 89 -9.92 14.82 10.01
N GLU A 90 -10.41 14.70 11.26
CA GLU A 90 -10.38 15.79 12.24
C GLU A 90 -8.95 16.17 12.65
N GLN A 91 -8.08 15.18 12.89
CA GLN A 91 -6.67 15.42 13.17
C GLN A 91 -5.98 16.08 11.97
N LEU A 92 -6.27 15.64 10.74
CA LEU A 92 -5.72 16.23 9.52
C LEU A 92 -6.19 17.68 9.34
N ALA A 93 -7.46 17.98 9.63
CA ALA A 93 -7.98 19.34 9.58
C ALA A 93 -7.27 20.25 10.59
N THR A 94 -7.06 19.77 11.81
CA THR A 94 -6.30 20.48 12.86
C THR A 94 -4.87 20.76 12.41
N VAL A 95 -4.13 19.72 11.98
CA VAL A 95 -2.74 19.87 11.53
C VAL A 95 -2.63 20.80 10.32
N LYS A 96 -3.57 20.76 9.39
CA LYS A 96 -3.62 21.72 8.27
C LYS A 96 -3.83 23.15 8.77
N GLY A 97 -4.73 23.36 9.73
CA GLY A 97 -4.94 24.67 10.35
C GLY A 97 -3.69 25.19 11.04
N GLU A 98 -3.03 24.36 11.84
CA GLU A 98 -1.78 24.68 12.52
C GLU A 98 -0.64 24.98 11.54
N PHE A 99 -0.52 24.19 10.46
CA PHE A 99 0.49 24.40 9.43
C PHE A 99 0.26 25.71 8.65
N ILE A 100 -0.99 26.05 8.36
CA ILE A 100 -1.36 27.34 7.75
C ILE A 100 -1.03 28.48 8.73
N ALA A 101 -1.36 28.35 10.02
CA ALA A 101 -1.02 29.35 11.03
C ALA A 101 0.50 29.53 11.16
N PHE A 102 1.27 28.45 11.15
CA PHE A 102 2.73 28.47 11.17
C PHE A 102 3.32 29.19 9.96
N GLN A 103 2.84 28.91 8.75
CA GLN A 103 3.28 29.63 7.54
C GLN A 103 2.83 31.08 7.49
N ASN A 104 1.70 31.40 8.10
CA ASN A 104 1.15 32.75 8.14
C ASN A 104 1.61 33.56 9.35
N ASP A 105 2.60 33.07 10.10
CA ASP A 105 3.35 33.87 11.07
C ASP A 105 4.71 34.30 10.47
N PRO A 106 4.70 35.26 9.52
CA PRO A 106 5.92 35.76 8.91
C PRO A 106 6.80 36.50 9.92
N GLU A 107 6.26 36.98 11.05
CA GLU A 107 7.07 37.62 12.10
C GLU A 107 7.87 36.59 12.89
N ALA A 108 7.26 35.48 13.31
CA ALA A 108 7.99 34.38 13.95
C ALA A 108 9.02 33.73 13.01
N MET A 109 8.68 33.53 11.73
CA MET A 109 9.64 33.04 10.74
C MET A 109 10.78 34.03 10.50
N LYS A 110 10.49 35.33 10.40
CA LYS A 110 11.54 36.37 10.29
C LYS A 110 12.40 36.44 11.54
N ALA A 111 11.84 36.30 12.73
CA ALA A 111 12.60 36.25 13.97
C ALA A 111 13.53 35.03 13.99
N ARG A 112 13.07 33.86 13.54
CA ARG A 112 13.90 32.67 13.43
C ARG A 112 14.99 32.79 12.36
N ILE A 113 14.68 33.38 11.20
CA ILE A 113 15.67 33.68 10.16
C ILE A 113 16.70 34.66 10.70
N ALA A 114 16.29 35.73 11.38
CA ALA A 114 17.21 36.70 11.99
C ALA A 114 18.09 36.06 13.08
N GLU A 115 17.56 35.12 13.87
CA GLU A 115 18.36 34.33 14.81
C GLU A 115 19.41 33.47 14.10
N LEU A 116 19.02 32.79 13.01
CA LEU A 116 19.91 31.95 12.21
C LEU A 116 20.98 32.79 11.49
N GLU A 117 20.60 33.92 10.90
CA GLU A 117 21.50 34.91 10.30
C GLU A 117 22.41 35.56 11.34
N SER A 118 21.96 35.69 12.60
CA SER A 118 22.80 36.18 13.70
C SER A 118 23.83 35.17 14.20
N GLY A 119 23.89 33.95 13.63
CA GLY A 119 24.87 32.93 13.99
C GLY A 119 24.66 32.32 15.38
N LYS A 120 23.46 32.45 15.97
CA LYS A 120 23.10 31.83 17.26
C LYS A 120 22.55 30.41 17.12
N GLY A 121 22.59 29.84 15.92
CA GLY A 121 22.50 28.39 15.76
C GLY A 121 23.65 27.72 16.50
N THR A 122 23.46 26.49 16.98
CA THR A 122 24.58 25.66 17.44
C THR A 122 25.64 25.64 16.35
N THR A 123 26.80 26.27 16.60
CA THR A 123 27.91 26.36 15.65
C THR A 123 28.22 24.95 15.13
N ASP A 124 28.13 24.74 13.82
CA ASP A 124 28.70 23.57 13.20
C ASP A 124 30.19 23.54 13.62
N PRO A 125 30.74 22.41 14.10
CA PRO A 125 32.16 22.29 14.37
C PRO A 125 33.04 22.74 13.18
N LEU A 126 32.52 22.71 11.95
CA LEU A 126 33.16 23.15 10.71
C LEU A 126 32.93 24.64 10.37
N ASP A 127 32.13 25.38 11.15
CA ASP A 127 31.91 26.84 11.00
C ASP A 127 33.11 27.66 11.54
N GLY A 128 34.30 27.07 11.41
CA GLY A 128 35.57 27.65 11.84
C GLY A 128 36.11 28.72 10.88
N PRO A 129 37.23 29.37 11.26
CA PRO A 129 37.88 30.40 10.46
C PRO A 129 38.12 29.95 9.01
N THR A 130 38.25 30.91 8.07
CA THR A 130 38.48 30.64 6.64
C THR A 130 39.57 29.56 6.41
N PRO A 131 39.36 28.60 5.50
CA PRO A 131 40.39 27.62 5.12
C PRO A 131 41.69 28.31 4.74
N GLY A 132 42.80 27.93 5.37
CA GLY A 132 44.12 28.55 5.18
C GLY A 132 44.74 29.17 6.44
N ASP A 133 43.94 29.44 7.48
CA ASP A 133 44.42 29.91 8.80
C ASP A 133 44.20 28.84 9.88
N TYR A 134 44.73 27.65 9.63
CA TYR A 134 44.55 26.47 10.48
C TYR A 134 45.20 26.64 11.86
N GLU A 135 46.16 27.55 11.98
CA GLU A 135 46.75 27.98 13.25
C GLU A 135 45.72 28.55 14.23
N ASN A 136 44.64 29.16 13.75
CA ASN A 136 43.58 29.73 14.59
C ASN A 136 42.41 28.78 14.85
N TRP A 137 42.41 27.57 14.26
CA TRP A 137 41.38 26.56 14.48
C TRP A 137 41.55 25.82 15.82
N LYS A 138 40.45 25.37 16.44
CA LYS A 138 40.53 24.42 17.57
C LYS A 138 40.92 23.03 17.05
N VAL A 139 41.53 22.22 17.93
CA VAL A 139 41.96 20.85 17.61
C VAL A 139 40.80 20.02 17.03
N ASP A 140 39.61 20.11 17.62
CA ASP A 140 38.44 19.35 17.17
C ASP A 140 37.98 19.74 15.76
N GLN A 141 38.13 21.02 15.39
CA GLN A 141 37.78 21.51 14.06
C GLN A 141 38.77 20.99 13.01
N ILE A 142 40.06 20.96 13.35
CA ILE A 142 41.10 20.40 12.48
C ILE A 142 40.85 18.89 12.29
N LYS A 143 40.51 18.16 13.35
CA LYS A 143 40.16 16.74 13.27
C LYS A 143 38.92 16.48 12.42
N ALA A 144 37.89 17.31 12.55
CA ALA A 144 36.69 17.24 11.74
C ALA A 144 37.01 17.47 10.25
N TYR A 145 37.83 18.48 9.95
CA TYR A 145 38.29 18.77 8.59
C TYR A 145 39.11 17.64 7.98
N LEU A 146 40.07 17.07 8.72
CA LEU A 146 40.83 15.91 8.25
C LEU A 146 39.93 14.70 8.01
N THR A 147 38.91 14.49 8.85
CA THR A 147 37.90 13.42 8.66
C THR A 147 37.08 13.64 7.39
N ASP A 148 36.62 14.87 7.14
CA ASP A 148 35.90 15.25 5.91
C ASP A 148 36.76 15.05 4.66
N LYS A 149 38.05 15.39 4.74
CA LYS A 149 39.04 15.16 3.66
C LYS A 149 39.51 13.71 3.57
N ASN A 150 38.99 12.81 4.42
CA ASN A 150 39.37 11.41 4.49
C ASN A 150 40.88 11.19 4.70
N ILE A 151 41.48 12.03 5.56
CA ILE A 151 42.89 12.01 5.94
C ILE A 151 43.00 11.38 7.34
N ASP A 152 43.69 10.24 7.42
CA ASP A 152 43.94 9.57 8.69
C ASP A 152 44.86 10.37 9.60
N PHE A 153 44.53 10.44 10.89
CA PHE A 153 45.36 11.07 11.91
C PHE A 153 45.32 10.31 13.23
N LYS A 154 46.36 10.48 14.05
CA LYS A 154 46.37 9.93 15.41
C LYS A 154 45.50 10.77 16.32
N GLN A 155 44.60 10.15 17.09
CA GLN A 155 43.74 10.90 18.02
C GLN A 155 44.51 11.68 19.10
N SER A 156 45.72 11.23 19.43
CA SER A 156 46.65 11.88 20.36
C SER A 156 47.58 12.89 19.69
N ALA A 157 47.46 13.14 18.39
CA ALA A 157 48.28 14.13 17.69
C ALA A 157 48.02 15.54 18.24
N SER A 158 49.10 16.27 18.42
CA SER A 158 49.09 17.66 18.81
C SER A 158 48.57 18.54 17.66
N LYS A 159 48.08 19.75 18.00
CA LYS A 159 47.61 20.73 17.01
C LYS A 159 48.58 20.95 15.83
N PRO A 160 49.90 21.21 16.02
CA PRO A 160 50.81 21.39 14.89
C PRO A 160 50.98 20.13 14.03
N GLU A 161 50.92 18.93 14.63
CA GLU A 161 50.97 17.67 13.87
C GLU A 161 49.72 17.49 13.00
N LEU A 162 48.54 17.87 13.51
CA LEU A 162 47.29 17.82 12.74
C LEU A 162 47.29 18.84 11.59
N ILE A 163 47.79 20.05 11.82
CA ILE A 163 47.91 21.08 10.76
C ILE A 163 48.88 20.62 9.66
N ALA A 164 49.96 19.92 10.02
CA ALA A 164 50.93 19.41 9.06
C ALA A 164 50.37 18.34 8.11
N LEU A 165 49.25 17.70 8.46
CA LEU A 165 48.56 16.72 7.62
C LEU A 165 47.64 17.37 6.58
N ILE A 166 47.36 18.66 6.71
CA ILE A 166 46.52 19.39 5.76
C ILE A 166 47.31 19.61 4.46
N PRO A 167 46.78 19.18 3.29
CA PRO A 167 47.43 19.40 2.01
C PRO A 167 47.68 20.89 1.79
N LYS A 168 48.93 21.24 1.48
CA LYS A 168 49.28 22.59 1.03
C LYS A 168 49.00 22.66 -0.47
N GLU A 169 48.18 23.61 -0.89
CA GLU A 169 48.05 23.99 -2.31
C GLU A 169 49.36 24.56 -2.85
#